data_AF-A0A0K3BC09-F1
#
_entry.id   AF-A0A0K3BC09-F1
#
_cell.length_a   1.000
_cell.length_b   1.000
_cell.length_c   1.000
_cell.angle_alpha   90.00
_cell.angle_beta   90.00
_cell.angle_gamma   90.00
#
_symmetry.space_group_name_H-M   'P 1'
#
loop_
_entity.id
_entity.type
_entity.pdbx_description
1 polymer ?
#
loop_
_entity_poly.entity_id
_entity_poly.type
_entity_poly.pdbx_seq_one_letter_code
_entity_poly.pdbx_strand_id
1 'polypeptide(L)'
;MTDERLRRWRLLLGPEADQLSGLGEDDARRDSALTALYGGDSDGKRGAGLGASSPKLHRWLGDVRTYFPKSVVQVMQRDAVERLGLTKLLLEPELLSSVEPDVHLVGTLVSLSHAIPARTRETARAVVRQVVEEIERKLADKLIAAVTGAIDRSRRTRRPRMSDVDWNATIKANLRHYQPDQRTLVVESLIGSHRQSRSAALRDVILLVDQSGSMAESVVYSAVFGATLASLRAVSTRLVVFDTEVVDMTEELDDPVDLLFSTQLGGGTDINRAVAYAQQHIRRPADTVVVLISDLYEGGVEVELRRRVREMVASGVMVVVLLALSDSGKPSYDHELAAQLSALGAPSFACTPDAFPDLLATALRREDVAAWAEQEGMAVGK
;
A
#
# COMPACT_ATOMS: atom_id res chain seq x y z
N MET A 1 -24.92 -33.00 17.26
CA MET A 1 -24.95 -31.94 16.22
C MET A 1 -25.80 -30.73 16.61
N THR A 2 -26.85 -30.88 17.42
CA THR A 2 -27.67 -29.76 17.95
C THR A 2 -26.93 -28.91 18.98
N ASP A 3 -26.10 -29.54 19.83
CA ASP A 3 -25.42 -28.88 20.96
C ASP A 3 -24.30 -27.91 20.52
N GLU A 4 -23.42 -28.31 19.60
CA GLU A 4 -22.38 -27.45 19.03
C GLU A 4 -22.97 -26.24 18.26
N ARG A 5 -24.13 -26.42 17.64
CA ARG A 5 -24.84 -25.33 16.96
C ARG A 5 -25.39 -24.34 17.98
N LEU A 6 -26.04 -24.82 19.04
CA LEU A 6 -26.57 -23.99 20.14
C LEU A 6 -25.44 -23.22 20.85
N ARG A 7 -24.31 -23.88 21.11
CA ARG A 7 -23.10 -23.27 21.66
C ARG A 7 -22.57 -22.10 20.81
N ARG A 8 -22.49 -22.26 19.48
CA ARG A 8 -22.06 -21.18 18.58
C ARG A 8 -23.06 -20.02 18.54
N TRP A 9 -24.36 -20.31 18.56
CA TRP A 9 -25.40 -19.28 18.65
C TRP A 9 -25.34 -18.54 19.98
N ARG A 10 -25.07 -19.22 21.09
CA ARG A 10 -24.89 -18.60 22.40
C ARG A 10 -23.70 -17.65 22.45
N LEU A 11 -22.57 -18.00 21.82
CA LEU A 11 -21.39 -17.15 21.70
C LEU A 11 -21.60 -15.95 20.76
N LEU A 12 -22.41 -16.11 19.71
CA LEU A 12 -22.69 -15.04 18.74
C LEU A 12 -23.69 -14.01 19.28
N LEU A 13 -24.70 -14.47 20.02
CA LEU A 13 -25.77 -13.63 20.57
C LEU A 13 -25.40 -13.00 21.92
N GLY A 14 -24.27 -13.41 22.53
CA GLY A 14 -23.79 -12.88 23.80
C GLY A 14 -24.73 -13.17 24.98
N PRO A 15 -24.58 -12.45 26.11
CA PRO A 15 -25.25 -12.78 27.38
C PRO A 15 -26.78 -12.71 27.33
N GLU A 16 -27.37 -12.06 26.32
CA GLU A 16 -28.83 -12.03 26.13
C GLU A 16 -29.41 -13.41 25.73
N ALA A 17 -28.55 -14.32 25.27
CA ALA A 17 -28.89 -15.68 24.86
C ALA A 17 -28.71 -16.73 25.97
N ASP A 18 -28.56 -16.34 27.24
CA ASP A 18 -28.23 -17.24 28.37
C ASP A 18 -29.16 -18.46 28.54
N GLN A 19 -30.36 -18.38 27.99
CA GLN A 19 -31.36 -19.45 28.00
C GLN A 19 -31.09 -20.59 26.99
N LEU A 20 -30.11 -20.44 26.07
CA LEU A 20 -29.89 -21.38 24.96
C LEU A 20 -28.94 -22.54 25.26
N SER A 21 -27.93 -22.37 26.13
CA SER A 21 -27.01 -23.44 26.57
C SER A 21 -26.03 -22.94 27.64
N GLY A 22 -25.66 -23.80 28.61
CA GLY A 22 -24.57 -23.50 29.56
C GLY A 22 -23.19 -23.60 28.89
N LEU A 23 -22.35 -22.59 29.07
CA LEU A 23 -21.00 -22.54 28.51
C LEU A 23 -20.01 -23.27 29.43
N GLY A 24 -19.07 -24.03 28.85
CA GLY A 24 -17.90 -24.54 29.59
C GLY A 24 -16.95 -23.41 30.00
N GLU A 25 -15.98 -23.70 30.88
CA GLU A 25 -15.10 -22.67 31.47
C GLU A 25 -14.31 -21.85 30.42
N ASP A 26 -13.79 -22.50 29.37
CA ASP A 26 -13.09 -21.83 28.28
C ASP A 26 -14.03 -20.99 27.40
N ASP A 27 -15.27 -21.44 27.21
CA ASP A 27 -16.24 -20.71 26.40
C ASP A 27 -16.85 -19.53 27.14
N ALA A 28 -16.98 -19.62 28.46
CA ALA A 28 -17.36 -18.50 29.30
C ALA A 28 -16.29 -17.39 29.26
N ARG A 29 -15.00 -17.75 29.17
CA ARG A 29 -13.90 -16.79 29.00
C ARG A 29 -13.92 -16.15 27.60
N ARG A 30 -14.20 -16.92 26.55
CA ARG A 30 -14.43 -16.39 25.18
C ARG A 30 -15.61 -15.43 25.13
N ASP A 31 -16.75 -15.82 25.71
CA ASP A 31 -17.97 -15.01 25.77
C ASP A 31 -17.72 -13.72 26.55
N SER A 32 -17.02 -13.80 27.67
CA SER A 32 -16.63 -12.61 28.45
C SER A 32 -15.71 -11.68 27.67
N ALA A 33 -14.78 -12.21 26.86
CA ALA A 33 -13.90 -11.41 26.04
C ALA A 33 -14.66 -10.71 24.90
N LEU A 34 -15.59 -11.42 24.24
CA LEU A 34 -16.45 -10.84 23.21
C LEU A 34 -17.43 -9.81 23.79
N THR A 35 -18.02 -10.10 24.95
CA THR A 35 -18.96 -9.19 25.65
C THR A 35 -18.27 -7.91 26.12
N ALA A 36 -17.02 -7.99 26.59
CA ALA A 36 -16.26 -6.81 26.99
C ALA A 36 -16.01 -5.83 25.82
N LEU A 37 -15.95 -6.33 24.59
CA LEU A 37 -15.71 -5.53 23.38
C LEU A 37 -17.02 -5.10 22.68
N TYR A 38 -17.99 -6.01 22.56
CA TYR A 38 -19.20 -5.82 21.74
C TYR A 38 -20.50 -5.70 22.55
N GLY A 39 -20.50 -6.06 23.84
CA GLY A 39 -21.69 -6.06 24.70
C GLY A 39 -22.07 -4.70 25.31
N GLY A 40 -21.36 -3.62 24.95
CA GLY A 40 -21.53 -2.29 25.55
C GLY A 40 -22.72 -1.46 25.05
N ASP A 41 -23.54 -1.96 24.13
CA ASP A 41 -24.56 -1.15 23.44
C ASP A 41 -25.99 -1.29 23.97
N SER A 42 -26.23 -2.09 25.03
CA SER A 42 -27.56 -2.33 25.58
C SER A 42 -27.93 -1.51 26.82
N ASP A 43 -27.05 -0.64 27.35
CA ASP A 43 -27.41 0.24 28.47
C ASP A 43 -26.88 1.66 28.27
N GLY A 44 -27.80 2.60 28.03
CA GLY A 44 -27.57 3.99 27.64
C GLY A 44 -26.92 4.86 28.72
N LYS A 45 -25.66 4.58 29.07
CA LYS A 45 -24.83 5.47 29.91
C LYS A 45 -23.46 5.69 29.27
N ARG A 46 -23.38 6.79 28.52
CA ARG A 46 -22.11 7.48 28.20
C ARG A 46 -21.41 7.82 29.52
N GLY A 47 -20.42 7.03 29.87
CA GLY A 47 -19.57 7.22 31.05
C GLY A 47 -18.11 7.29 30.64
N ALA A 48 -17.69 8.44 30.14
CA ALA A 48 -16.29 8.82 30.05
C ALA A 48 -15.68 8.80 31.46
N GLY A 49 -14.79 7.86 31.74
CA GLY A 49 -14.20 7.68 33.06
C GLY A 49 -13.12 6.60 33.08
N LEU A 50 -12.00 6.88 32.39
CA LEU A 50 -10.78 6.07 32.46
C LEU A 50 -10.14 6.22 33.84
N GLY A 51 -10.52 5.36 34.78
CA GLY A 51 -9.88 5.28 36.10
C GLY A 51 -9.72 3.85 36.65
N ALA A 52 -10.46 2.86 36.12
CA ALA A 52 -10.47 1.50 36.65
C ALA A 52 -10.18 0.40 35.62
N SER A 53 -9.74 0.75 34.39
CA SER A 53 -9.81 -0.15 33.23
C SER A 53 -8.49 -0.79 32.80
N SER A 54 -7.32 -0.33 33.24
CA SER A 54 -6.03 -0.90 32.77
C SER A 54 -5.86 -2.40 33.11
N PRO A 55 -6.11 -2.89 34.34
CA PRO A 55 -5.87 -4.32 34.66
C PRO A 55 -6.80 -5.29 33.94
N LYS A 56 -8.06 -4.89 33.70
CA LYS A 56 -9.06 -5.72 33.02
C LYS A 56 -8.73 -5.85 31.52
N LEU A 57 -8.17 -4.80 30.93
CA LEU A 57 -7.79 -4.80 29.52
C LEU A 57 -6.52 -5.63 29.26
N HIS A 58 -5.50 -5.59 30.12
CA HIS A 58 -4.33 -6.47 30.00
C HIS A 58 -4.73 -7.95 30.01
N ARG A 59 -5.63 -8.31 30.93
CA ARG A 59 -6.18 -9.66 31.02
C ARG A 59 -6.98 -10.02 29.78
N TRP A 60 -7.81 -9.09 29.30
CA TRP A 60 -8.58 -9.27 28.07
C TRP A 60 -7.70 -9.50 26.83
N LEU A 61 -6.64 -8.69 26.63
CA LEU A 61 -5.69 -8.86 25.54
C LEU A 61 -4.97 -10.22 25.59
N GLY A 62 -4.57 -10.64 26.80
CA GLY A 62 -3.99 -11.97 27.03
C GLY A 62 -4.96 -13.10 26.70
N ASP A 63 -6.19 -13.00 27.18
CA ASP A 63 -7.25 -14.00 26.95
C ASP A 63 -7.59 -14.09 25.45
N VAL A 64 -7.71 -12.96 24.75
CA VAL A 64 -8.00 -12.93 23.29
C VAL A 64 -6.92 -13.69 22.50
N ARG A 65 -5.64 -13.51 22.84
CA ARG A 65 -4.53 -14.22 22.17
C ARG A 65 -4.51 -15.73 22.43
N THR A 66 -4.94 -16.15 23.61
CA THR A 66 -5.00 -17.57 23.97
C THR A 66 -6.15 -18.28 23.25
N TYR A 67 -7.28 -17.60 23.07
CA TYR A 67 -8.50 -18.26 22.64
C TYR A 67 -8.88 -18.06 21.17
N PHE A 68 -8.27 -17.11 20.46
CA PHE A 68 -8.60 -16.79 19.07
C PHE A 68 -7.40 -16.92 18.11
N PRO A 69 -7.61 -17.32 16.84
CA PRO A 69 -6.59 -17.27 15.80
C PRO A 69 -6.12 -15.83 15.54
N LYS A 70 -4.86 -15.67 15.11
CA LYS A 70 -4.23 -14.36 14.85
C LYS A 70 -5.07 -13.39 14.02
N SER A 71 -5.66 -13.87 12.93
CA SER A 71 -6.50 -13.04 12.06
C SER A 71 -7.74 -12.48 12.77
N VAL A 72 -8.29 -13.20 13.75
CA VAL A 72 -9.44 -12.75 14.54
C VAL A 72 -8.99 -11.81 15.66
N VAL A 73 -7.83 -12.06 16.26
CA VAL A 73 -7.22 -11.18 17.27
C VAL A 73 -7.00 -9.78 16.69
N GLN A 74 -6.44 -9.68 15.48
CA GLN A 74 -6.22 -8.40 14.79
C GLN A 74 -7.53 -7.62 14.60
N VAL A 75 -8.59 -8.27 14.13
CA VAL A 75 -9.91 -7.62 13.95
C VAL A 75 -10.48 -7.16 15.28
N MET A 76 -10.42 -7.98 16.33
CA MET A 76 -10.93 -7.61 17.66
C MET A 76 -10.11 -6.47 18.30
N GLN A 77 -8.78 -6.45 18.08
CA GLN A 77 -7.91 -5.38 18.57
C GLN A 77 -8.19 -4.06 17.82
N ARG A 78 -8.35 -4.10 16.50
CA ARG A 78 -8.78 -2.94 15.70
C ARG A 78 -10.09 -2.35 16.23
N ASP A 79 -11.11 -3.18 16.38
CA ASP A 79 -12.42 -2.75 16.88
C ASP A 79 -12.33 -2.18 18.31
N ALA A 80 -11.41 -2.70 19.13
CA ALA A 80 -11.17 -2.20 20.48
C ALA A 80 -10.49 -0.81 20.47
N VAL A 81 -9.56 -0.57 19.55
CA VAL A 81 -8.91 0.74 19.41
C VAL A 81 -9.93 1.81 19.03
N GLU A 82 -10.79 1.52 18.05
CA GLU A 82 -11.82 2.45 17.57
C GLU A 82 -12.94 2.67 18.60
N ARG A 83 -13.46 1.61 19.24
CA ARG A 83 -14.64 1.69 20.11
C ARG A 83 -14.33 2.05 21.55
N LEU A 84 -13.21 1.58 22.09
CA LEU A 84 -12.87 1.72 23.52
C LEU A 84 -11.89 2.87 23.78
N GLY A 85 -11.46 3.61 22.75
CA GLY A 85 -10.56 4.76 22.91
C GLY A 85 -9.19 4.37 23.47
N LEU A 86 -8.68 3.18 23.06
CA LEU A 86 -7.38 2.66 23.49
C LEU A 86 -6.19 3.53 23.06
N THR A 87 -6.44 4.56 22.28
CA THR A 87 -5.50 5.60 21.86
C THR A 87 -4.62 6.12 23.01
N LYS A 88 -5.18 6.30 24.21
CA LYS A 88 -4.43 6.72 25.41
C LYS A 88 -3.61 5.62 26.07
N LEU A 89 -4.01 4.36 25.89
CA LEU A 89 -3.36 3.17 26.46
C LEU A 89 -2.25 2.63 25.55
N LEU A 90 -2.30 2.94 24.25
CA LEU A 90 -1.17 2.78 23.33
C LEU A 90 0.04 3.67 23.68
N LEU A 91 -0.10 4.58 24.66
CA LEU A 91 1.02 5.36 25.19
C LEU A 91 1.79 4.62 26.31
N GLU A 92 1.28 3.49 26.79
CA GLU A 92 1.92 2.65 27.81
C GLU A 92 2.82 1.58 27.14
N PRO A 93 4.13 1.53 27.45
CA PRO A 93 5.07 0.60 26.83
C PRO A 93 4.71 -0.89 27.01
N GLU A 94 4.15 -1.25 28.17
CA GLU A 94 3.77 -2.64 28.46
C GLU A 94 2.63 -3.11 27.56
N LEU A 95 1.69 -2.23 27.22
CA LEU A 95 0.57 -2.56 26.34
C LEU A 95 1.02 -2.67 24.88
N LEU A 96 1.81 -1.72 24.38
CA LEU A 96 2.33 -1.78 23.01
C LEU A 96 3.09 -3.07 22.71
N SER A 97 3.85 -3.56 23.68
CA SER A 97 4.62 -4.80 23.52
C SER A 97 3.74 -6.06 23.46
N SER A 98 2.48 -5.95 23.89
CA SER A 98 1.53 -7.07 23.97
C SER A 98 0.54 -7.13 22.79
N VAL A 99 0.37 -6.02 22.07
CA VAL A 99 -0.53 -5.91 20.90
C VAL A 99 0.13 -6.54 19.68
N GLU A 100 -0.64 -7.21 18.83
CA GLU A 100 -0.11 -7.78 17.59
C GLU A 100 0.15 -6.62 16.60
N PRO A 101 1.38 -6.47 16.08
CA PRO A 101 1.67 -5.40 15.14
C PRO A 101 0.87 -5.58 13.84
N ASP A 102 0.10 -4.56 13.45
CA ASP A 102 -0.61 -4.50 12.19
C ASP A 102 -0.50 -3.10 11.56
N VAL A 103 -0.87 -2.98 10.28
CA VAL A 103 -0.76 -1.71 9.51
C VAL A 103 -1.63 -0.61 10.11
N HIS A 104 -2.79 -0.97 10.65
CA HIS A 104 -3.73 -0.03 11.26
C HIS A 104 -3.17 0.59 12.56
N LEU A 105 -2.52 -0.22 13.39
CA LEU A 105 -1.80 0.20 14.58
C LEU A 105 -0.66 1.14 14.21
N VAL A 106 0.09 0.85 13.14
CA VAL A 106 1.12 1.76 12.63
C VAL A 106 0.51 3.11 12.26
N GLY A 107 -0.58 3.12 11.49
CA GLY A 107 -1.31 4.36 11.17
C GLY A 107 -1.74 5.14 12.41
N THR A 108 -2.25 4.42 13.43
CA THR A 108 -2.64 5.02 14.71
C THR A 108 -1.43 5.59 15.46
N LEU A 109 -0.31 4.86 15.55
CA LEU A 109 0.91 5.31 16.22
C LEU A 109 1.53 6.53 15.54
N VAL A 110 1.50 6.58 14.21
CA VAL A 110 1.97 7.72 13.42
C VAL A 110 1.09 8.95 13.68
N SER A 111 -0.23 8.77 13.74
CA SER A 111 -1.16 9.89 14.05
C SER A 111 -0.94 10.47 15.45
N LEU A 112 -0.45 9.64 16.37
CA LEU A 112 -0.15 10.02 17.76
C LEU A 112 1.31 10.39 17.99
N SER A 113 2.14 10.46 16.94
CA SER A 113 3.59 10.68 17.01
C SER A 113 4.02 11.80 17.97
N HIS A 114 3.25 12.90 18.03
CA HIS A 114 3.50 14.06 18.89
C HIS A 114 2.99 13.89 20.33
N ALA A 115 1.98 13.04 20.54
CA ALA A 115 1.40 12.73 21.84
C ALA A 115 2.14 11.60 22.57
N ILE A 116 3.02 10.86 21.86
CA ILE A 116 3.79 9.75 22.42
C ILE A 116 4.88 10.27 23.37
N PRO A 117 4.87 9.85 24.65
CA PRO A 117 5.95 10.17 25.58
C PRO A 117 7.31 9.66 25.07
N ALA A 118 8.39 10.40 25.32
CA ALA A 118 9.74 10.03 24.87
C ALA A 118 10.16 8.61 25.30
N ARG A 119 9.69 8.14 26.46
CA ARG A 119 9.95 6.79 26.98
C ARG A 119 9.29 5.67 26.15
N THR A 120 8.16 5.96 25.51
CA THR A 120 7.38 4.99 24.72
C THR A 120 7.72 5.05 23.23
N ARG A 121 8.36 6.14 22.77
CA ARG A 121 8.70 6.36 21.35
C ARG A 121 9.59 5.25 20.77
N GLU A 122 10.53 4.73 21.55
CA GLU A 122 11.40 3.65 21.11
C GLU A 122 10.63 2.33 20.92
N THR A 123 9.73 1.99 21.86
CA THR A 123 8.84 0.83 21.75
C THR A 123 7.90 0.96 20.55
N ALA A 124 7.29 2.14 20.34
CA ALA A 124 6.45 2.40 19.17
C ALA A 124 7.25 2.23 17.87
N ARG A 125 8.47 2.75 17.81
CA ARG A 125 9.37 2.56 16.65
C ARG A 125 9.72 1.09 16.41
N ALA A 126 9.95 0.31 17.46
CA ALA A 126 10.22 -1.11 17.33
C ALA A 126 9.03 -1.88 16.74
N VAL A 127 7.80 -1.56 17.19
CA VAL A 127 6.56 -2.12 16.66
C VAL A 127 6.37 -1.76 15.19
N VAL A 128 6.53 -0.48 14.82
CA VAL A 128 6.44 -0.02 13.43
C VAL A 128 7.48 -0.71 12.55
N ARG A 129 8.73 -0.81 13.03
CA ARG A 129 9.80 -1.51 12.31
C ARG A 129 9.46 -2.96 12.02
N GLN A 130 8.88 -3.68 12.98
CA GLN A 130 8.48 -5.06 12.77
C GLN A 130 7.44 -5.21 11.65
N VAL A 131 6.46 -4.32 11.58
CA VAL A 131 5.44 -4.32 10.51
C VAL A 131 6.07 -3.98 9.17
N VAL A 132 6.90 -2.93 9.12
CA VAL A 132 7.61 -2.48 7.92
C VAL A 132 8.49 -3.60 7.36
N GLU A 133 9.30 -4.26 8.19
CA GLU A 133 10.14 -5.39 7.79
C GLU A 133 9.32 -6.60 7.30
N GLU A 134 8.12 -6.82 7.85
CA GLU A 134 7.23 -7.88 7.39
C GLU A 134 6.65 -7.57 6.00
N ILE A 135 6.22 -6.32 5.77
CA ILE A 135 5.71 -5.86 4.48
C ILE A 135 6.83 -5.90 3.44
N GLU A 136 8.02 -5.39 3.77
CA GLU A 136 9.18 -5.38 2.88
C GLU A 136 9.53 -6.81 2.46
N ARG A 137 9.59 -7.76 3.40
CA ARG A 137 9.88 -9.17 3.09
C ARG A 137 8.85 -9.82 2.17
N LYS A 138 7.58 -9.40 2.22
CA LYS A 138 6.51 -9.93 1.37
C LYS A 138 6.52 -9.29 -0.02
N LEU A 139 6.76 -7.99 -0.10
CA LEU A 139 6.47 -7.19 -1.30
C LEU A 139 7.72 -6.70 -2.06
N ALA A 140 8.86 -6.55 -1.38
CA ALA A 140 10.05 -5.96 -1.98
C ALA A 140 10.60 -6.81 -3.13
N ASP A 141 10.73 -8.13 -2.94
CA ASP A 141 11.22 -9.03 -4.00
C ASP A 141 10.36 -8.97 -5.26
N LYS A 142 9.03 -8.92 -5.08
CA LYS A 142 8.07 -8.79 -6.18
C LYS A 142 8.23 -7.45 -6.88
N LEU A 143 8.34 -6.35 -6.12
CA LEU A 143 8.55 -5.00 -6.66
C LEU A 143 9.85 -4.91 -7.45
N ILE A 144 10.96 -5.36 -6.86
CA ILE A 144 12.30 -5.35 -7.49
C ILE A 144 12.26 -6.16 -8.78
N ALA A 145 11.67 -7.36 -8.78
CA ALA A 145 11.57 -8.20 -9.96
C ALA A 145 10.69 -7.56 -11.05
N ALA A 146 9.54 -7.00 -10.68
CA ALA A 146 8.59 -6.38 -11.60
C ALA A 146 9.19 -5.11 -12.25
N VAL A 147 9.80 -4.23 -11.44
CA VAL A 147 10.44 -2.99 -11.90
C VAL A 147 11.68 -3.30 -12.73
N THR A 148 12.56 -4.19 -12.27
CA THR A 148 13.76 -4.57 -13.02
C THR A 148 13.38 -5.22 -14.33
N GLY A 149 12.37 -6.10 -14.35
CA GLY A 149 11.85 -6.71 -15.58
C GLY A 149 11.15 -5.74 -16.52
N ALA A 150 10.51 -4.68 -16.00
CA ALA A 150 9.90 -3.64 -16.81
C ALA A 150 10.93 -2.71 -17.47
N ILE A 151 12.01 -2.39 -16.75
CA ILE A 151 13.08 -1.54 -17.27
C ILE A 151 14.04 -2.34 -18.15
N ASP A 152 14.26 -3.62 -17.84
CA ASP A 152 15.05 -4.51 -18.67
C ASP A 152 14.29 -4.89 -19.95
N ARG A 153 14.44 -4.05 -20.98
CA ARG A 153 13.90 -4.29 -22.32
C ARG A 153 14.60 -5.42 -23.08
N SER A 154 15.27 -6.35 -22.39
CA SER A 154 15.97 -7.51 -22.97
C SER A 154 15.04 -8.59 -23.56
N ARG A 155 13.79 -8.25 -23.90
CA ARG A 155 12.94 -9.09 -24.73
C ARG A 155 13.61 -9.25 -26.11
N ARG A 156 14.18 -10.44 -26.33
CA ARG A 156 14.80 -10.86 -27.60
C ARG A 156 13.84 -10.60 -28.75
N THR A 157 14.19 -9.65 -29.59
CA THR A 157 13.37 -9.27 -30.74
C THR A 157 13.77 -10.13 -31.95
N ARG A 158 12.79 -10.64 -32.71
CA ARG A 158 13.03 -11.45 -33.92
C ARG A 158 13.25 -10.62 -35.20
N ARG A 159 13.22 -9.28 -35.08
CA ARG A 159 13.50 -8.30 -36.13
C ARG A 159 14.48 -7.22 -35.63
N PRO A 160 15.71 -7.57 -35.23
CA PRO A 160 16.71 -6.58 -34.83
C PRO A 160 17.17 -5.71 -35.99
N ARG A 161 17.69 -4.52 -35.67
CA ARG A 161 18.56 -3.77 -36.59
C ARG A 161 19.90 -4.49 -36.68
N MET A 162 20.60 -4.34 -37.80
CA MET A 162 21.83 -5.11 -38.06
C MET A 162 22.96 -4.85 -37.03
N SER A 163 22.91 -3.71 -36.33
CA SER A 163 23.81 -3.35 -35.22
C SER A 163 23.53 -4.10 -33.91
N ASP A 164 22.32 -4.67 -33.77
CA ASP A 164 21.77 -5.21 -32.52
C ASP A 164 21.51 -6.72 -32.61
N VAL A 165 22.14 -7.38 -33.59
CA VAL A 165 22.03 -8.83 -33.79
C VAL A 165 22.96 -9.55 -32.82
N ASP A 166 22.40 -10.45 -32.02
CA ASP A 166 23.21 -11.43 -31.29
C ASP A 166 23.63 -12.52 -32.27
N TRP A 167 24.82 -12.39 -32.85
CA TRP A 167 25.33 -13.34 -33.82
C TRP A 167 25.50 -14.74 -33.23
N ASN A 168 25.90 -14.88 -31.96
CA ASN A 168 26.10 -16.20 -31.34
C ASN A 168 24.77 -16.93 -31.14
N ALA A 169 23.75 -16.23 -30.63
CA ALA A 169 22.41 -16.80 -30.47
C ALA A 169 21.75 -17.08 -31.83
N THR A 170 21.90 -16.14 -32.78
CA THR A 170 21.39 -16.27 -34.16
C THR A 170 22.03 -17.48 -34.86
N ILE A 171 23.34 -17.65 -34.77
CA ILE A 171 24.03 -18.80 -35.37
C ILE A 171 23.49 -20.10 -34.76
N LYS A 172 23.49 -20.23 -33.43
CA LYS A 172 22.98 -21.44 -32.73
C LYS A 172 21.55 -21.80 -33.12
N ALA A 173 20.67 -20.82 -33.21
CA ALA A 173 19.26 -21.03 -33.55
C ALA A 173 19.04 -21.44 -35.02
N ASN A 174 19.94 -21.05 -35.92
CA ASN A 174 19.84 -21.33 -37.35
C ASN A 174 20.78 -22.45 -37.82
N LEU A 175 21.55 -23.10 -36.94
CA LEU A 175 22.47 -24.20 -37.30
C LEU A 175 21.79 -25.31 -38.11
N ARG A 176 20.48 -25.52 -37.94
CA ARG A 176 19.67 -26.45 -38.73
C ARG A 176 19.66 -26.15 -40.24
N HIS A 177 20.01 -24.93 -40.65
CA HIS A 177 20.05 -24.48 -42.05
C HIS A 177 21.48 -24.29 -42.57
N TYR A 178 22.47 -24.89 -41.91
CA TYR A 178 23.85 -24.86 -42.39
C TYR A 178 24.00 -25.75 -43.63
N GLN A 179 24.59 -25.20 -44.69
CA GLN A 179 24.86 -25.92 -45.93
C GLN A 179 26.35 -26.27 -46.01
N PRO A 180 26.73 -27.56 -45.83
CA PRO A 180 28.13 -27.98 -45.79
C PRO A 180 28.88 -27.73 -47.10
N ASP A 181 28.22 -27.97 -48.23
CA ASP A 181 28.81 -27.86 -49.57
C ASP A 181 29.21 -26.41 -49.91
N GLN A 182 28.46 -25.43 -49.40
CA GLN A 182 28.68 -24.01 -49.62
C GLN A 182 29.36 -23.31 -48.43
N ARG A 183 29.63 -24.05 -47.34
CA ARG A 183 30.14 -23.51 -46.05
C ARG A 183 29.39 -22.27 -45.57
N THR A 184 28.08 -22.21 -45.82
CA THR A 184 27.24 -21.02 -45.60
C THR A 184 26.05 -21.35 -44.71
N LEU A 185 25.71 -20.42 -43.80
CA LEU A 185 24.56 -20.52 -42.91
C LEU A 185 23.44 -19.61 -43.41
N VAL A 186 22.28 -20.19 -43.75
CA VAL A 186 21.10 -19.39 -44.12
C VAL A 186 20.34 -19.00 -42.85
N VAL A 187 20.23 -17.69 -42.61
CA VAL A 187 19.56 -17.17 -41.42
C VAL A 187 18.08 -16.92 -41.73
N GLU A 188 17.20 -17.72 -41.13
CA GLU A 188 15.75 -17.56 -41.21
C GLU A 188 15.25 -16.59 -40.13
N SER A 189 15.74 -16.75 -38.90
CA SER A 189 15.35 -15.91 -37.77
C SER A 189 16.57 -15.19 -37.19
N LEU A 190 16.58 -13.86 -37.29
CA LEU A 190 17.56 -13.03 -36.60
C LEU A 190 17.16 -12.87 -35.13
N ILE A 191 18.06 -13.17 -34.22
CA ILE A 191 17.85 -12.94 -32.79
C ILE A 191 18.57 -11.65 -32.41
N GLY A 192 17.79 -10.64 -32.07
CA GLY A 192 18.29 -9.40 -31.53
C GLY A 192 18.62 -9.54 -30.06
N SER A 193 19.85 -9.22 -29.66
CA SER A 193 20.09 -8.68 -28.34
C SER A 193 19.95 -7.17 -28.50
N HIS A 194 18.84 -6.59 -28.03
CA HIS A 194 18.84 -5.15 -27.83
C HIS A 194 20.06 -4.91 -26.94
N ARG A 195 21.06 -4.18 -27.45
CA ARG A 195 22.30 -3.93 -26.71
C ARG A 195 21.88 -3.61 -25.30
N GLN A 196 22.47 -4.36 -24.39
CA GLN A 196 22.60 -4.09 -22.98
C GLN A 196 23.11 -2.64 -22.88
N SER A 197 22.22 -1.65 -23.01
CA SER A 197 22.59 -0.27 -22.74
C SER A 197 22.92 -0.33 -21.27
N ARG A 198 24.17 0.00 -20.96
CA ARG A 198 24.80 -0.10 -19.64
C ARG A 198 24.22 0.91 -18.63
N SER A 199 22.96 1.28 -18.84
CA SER A 199 22.06 2.00 -17.99
C SER A 199 20.69 1.50 -18.44
N ALA A 200 20.07 0.65 -17.61
CA ALA A 200 18.62 0.57 -17.54
C ALA A 200 18.14 2.03 -17.61
N ALA A 201 17.40 2.41 -18.67
CA ALA A 201 17.09 3.81 -18.91
C ALA A 201 16.50 4.40 -17.64
N LEU A 202 17.21 5.33 -16.99
CA LEU A 202 16.85 5.87 -15.69
C LEU A 202 15.40 6.34 -15.77
N ARG A 203 14.48 5.66 -15.09
CA ARG A 203 13.07 6.07 -15.01
C ARG A 203 12.89 6.94 -13.78
N ASP A 204 12.03 7.94 -13.88
CA ASP A 204 11.68 8.80 -12.75
C ASP A 204 10.32 8.35 -12.21
N VAL A 205 10.22 8.06 -10.91
CA VAL A 205 8.97 7.74 -10.23
C VAL A 205 8.72 8.79 -9.17
N ILE A 206 7.60 9.51 -9.28
CA ILE A 206 7.15 10.49 -8.28
C ILE A 206 5.91 9.93 -7.62
N LEU A 207 6.01 9.64 -6.32
CA LEU A 207 4.90 9.20 -5.47
C LEU A 207 4.35 10.43 -4.74
N LEU A 208 3.10 10.79 -5.02
CA LEU A 208 2.36 11.81 -4.29
C LEU A 208 1.41 11.08 -3.32
N VAL A 209 1.59 11.26 -2.01
CA VAL A 209 0.84 10.52 -1.00
C VAL A 209 0.08 11.47 -0.08
N ASP A 210 -1.23 11.28 -0.03
CA ASP A 210 -2.15 12.00 0.84
C ASP A 210 -2.01 11.53 2.30
N GLN A 211 -1.88 12.49 3.23
CA GLN A 211 -1.75 12.25 4.68
C GLN A 211 -3.05 12.47 5.45
N SER A 212 -4.19 12.50 4.78
CA SER A 212 -5.48 12.44 5.45
C SER A 212 -5.60 11.18 6.32
N GLY A 213 -6.40 11.28 7.39
CA GLY A 213 -6.55 10.17 8.34
C GLY A 213 -7.10 8.88 7.71
N SER A 214 -7.90 8.99 6.64
CA SER A 214 -8.39 7.86 5.83
C SER A 214 -7.27 7.13 5.08
N MET A 215 -6.13 7.79 4.84
CA MET A 215 -5.03 7.30 4.02
C MET A 215 -3.87 6.72 4.84
N ALA A 216 -4.00 6.59 6.15
CA ALA A 216 -2.93 6.12 7.04
C ALA A 216 -2.33 4.75 6.60
N GLU A 217 -3.16 3.79 6.19
CA GLU A 217 -2.69 2.50 5.66
C GLU A 217 -1.90 2.68 4.35
N SER A 218 -2.37 3.57 3.48
CA SER A 218 -1.73 3.85 2.19
C SER A 218 -0.38 4.54 2.36
N VAL A 219 -0.23 5.40 3.38
CA VAL A 219 1.05 6.04 3.73
C VAL A 219 2.09 4.98 4.13
N VAL A 220 1.70 3.97 4.93
CA VAL A 220 2.61 2.89 5.35
C VAL A 220 3.13 2.10 4.15
N TYR A 221 2.24 1.63 3.28
CA TYR A 221 2.64 0.89 2.09
C TYR A 221 3.49 1.76 1.14
N SER A 222 3.14 3.04 0.97
CA SER A 222 3.89 3.97 0.13
C SER A 222 5.30 4.24 0.65
N ALA A 223 5.49 4.30 1.98
CA ALA A 223 6.81 4.42 2.59
C ALA A 223 7.69 3.20 2.27
N VAL A 224 7.15 1.98 2.41
CA VAL A 224 7.88 0.73 2.11
C VAL A 224 8.22 0.64 0.62
N PHE A 225 7.25 0.91 -0.26
CA PHE A 225 7.51 0.91 -1.70
C PHE A 225 8.48 2.01 -2.11
N GLY A 226 8.35 3.23 -1.55
CA GLY A 226 9.27 4.34 -1.78
C GLY A 226 10.71 3.97 -1.42
N ALA A 227 10.93 3.42 -0.23
CA ALA A 227 12.25 2.98 0.23
C ALA A 227 12.81 1.86 -0.66
N THR A 228 11.99 0.87 -1.01
CA THR A 228 12.39 -0.23 -1.90
C THR A 228 12.78 0.31 -3.28
N LEU A 229 12.00 1.25 -3.85
CA LEU A 229 12.30 1.86 -5.14
C LEU A 229 13.56 2.75 -5.09
N ALA A 230 13.80 3.46 -3.98
CA ALA A 230 15.01 4.27 -3.79
C ALA A 230 16.29 3.43 -3.81
N SER A 231 16.21 2.16 -3.37
CA SER A 231 17.33 1.22 -3.45
C SER A 231 17.71 0.81 -4.90
N LEU A 232 16.80 1.01 -5.87
CA LEU A 232 16.99 0.61 -7.26
C LEU A 232 17.73 1.67 -8.07
N ARG A 233 18.99 1.39 -8.43
CA ARG A 233 19.82 2.30 -9.25
C ARG A 233 19.22 2.70 -10.62
N ALA A 234 18.28 1.91 -11.14
CA ALA A 234 17.63 2.16 -12.42
C ALA A 234 16.44 3.13 -12.32
N VAL A 235 16.05 3.52 -11.09
CA VAL A 235 14.89 4.36 -10.82
C VAL A 235 15.32 5.53 -9.94
N SER A 236 14.97 6.75 -10.35
CA SER A 236 15.01 7.92 -9.48
C SER A 236 13.65 8.04 -8.81
N THR A 237 13.59 7.78 -7.51
CA THR A 237 12.34 7.85 -6.73
C THR A 237 12.27 9.18 -5.99
N ARG A 238 11.10 9.81 -6.02
CA ARG A 238 10.77 10.97 -5.20
C ARG A 238 9.46 10.70 -4.49
N LEU A 239 9.47 10.85 -3.17
CA LEU A 239 8.27 10.68 -2.35
C LEU A 239 7.88 12.03 -1.79
N VAL A 240 6.70 12.49 -2.16
CA VAL A 240 6.13 13.74 -1.70
C VAL A 240 4.87 13.40 -0.95
N VAL A 241 4.81 13.85 0.29
CA VAL A 241 3.64 13.69 1.14
C VAL A 241 2.94 15.03 1.27
N PHE A 242 1.61 15.02 1.31
CA PHE A 242 0.85 16.25 1.34
C PHE A 242 -0.43 16.16 2.18
N ASP A 243 -0.78 17.31 2.75
CA ASP A 243 -2.06 17.62 3.37
C ASP A 243 -2.52 18.99 2.83
N THR A 244 -2.39 20.07 3.61
CA THR A 244 -2.42 21.49 3.15
C THR A 244 -1.05 22.01 2.73
N GLU A 245 0.02 21.41 3.24
CA GLU A 245 1.39 21.67 2.84
C GLU A 245 1.95 20.49 2.05
N VAL A 246 3.01 20.76 1.29
CA VAL A 246 3.68 19.76 0.46
C VAL A 246 5.08 19.59 1.01
N VAL A 247 5.40 18.37 1.46
CA VAL A 247 6.69 18.03 2.04
C VAL A 247 7.35 16.96 1.18
N ASP A 248 8.59 17.23 0.76
CA ASP A 248 9.39 16.27 0.02
C ASP A 248 10.18 15.40 1.00
N MET A 249 9.85 14.12 1.04
CA MET A 249 10.44 13.12 1.94
C MET A 249 11.49 12.25 1.21
N THR A 250 12.04 12.76 0.10
CA THR A 250 13.01 11.99 -0.71
C THR A 250 14.31 11.69 0.05
N GLU A 251 14.71 12.54 1.01
CA GLU A 251 15.94 12.33 1.80
C GLU A 251 15.76 11.27 2.89
N GLU A 252 14.52 11.06 3.34
CA GLU A 252 14.14 10.11 4.39
C GLU A 252 13.79 8.71 3.84
N LEU A 253 13.90 8.50 2.53
CA LEU A 253 13.60 7.22 1.87
C LEU A 253 14.50 6.05 2.33
N ASP A 254 15.66 6.35 2.93
CA ASP A 254 16.59 5.32 3.43
C ASP A 254 16.06 4.60 4.68
N ASP A 255 15.21 5.24 5.49
CA ASP A 255 14.57 4.62 6.66
C ASP A 255 13.05 4.86 6.63
N PRO A 256 12.24 3.88 6.17
CA PRO A 256 10.79 4.00 6.13
C PRO A 256 10.17 4.21 7.52
N VAL A 257 10.81 3.79 8.61
CA VAL A 257 10.31 4.04 9.96
C VAL A 257 10.47 5.52 10.30
N ASP A 258 11.64 6.10 10.07
CA ASP A 258 11.87 7.54 10.30
C ASP A 258 10.94 8.40 9.46
N LEU A 259 10.72 8.02 8.20
CA LEU A 259 9.76 8.64 7.29
C LEU A 259 8.35 8.64 7.88
N LEU A 260 7.86 7.49 8.34
CA LEU A 260 6.52 7.40 8.94
C LEU A 260 6.40 8.27 10.21
N PHE A 261 7.44 8.40 11.02
CA PHE A 261 7.39 9.28 12.19
C PHE A 261 7.60 10.77 11.87
N SER A 262 8.09 11.13 10.67
CA SER A 262 8.18 12.52 10.21
C SER A 262 6.88 12.99 9.53
N THR A 263 6.06 12.05 9.05
CA THR A 263 4.74 12.35 8.49
C THR A 263 3.76 12.88 9.55
N GLN A 264 3.13 14.03 9.28
CA GLN A 264 2.06 14.58 10.12
C GLN A 264 0.71 14.20 9.50
N LEU A 265 -0.09 13.38 10.18
CA LEU A 265 -1.44 13.06 9.75
C LEU A 265 -2.41 14.13 10.27
N GLY A 266 -2.76 15.14 9.46
CA GLY A 266 -3.91 15.98 9.78
C GLY A 266 -3.97 17.36 9.12
N GLY A 267 -5.17 17.69 8.62
CA GLY A 267 -5.56 19.05 8.27
C GLY A 267 -5.64 19.29 6.77
N GLY A 268 -6.86 19.21 6.22
CA GLY A 268 -7.17 19.53 4.82
C GLY A 268 -6.40 18.71 3.78
N THR A 269 -6.78 18.86 2.52
CA THR A 269 -6.11 18.20 1.39
C THR A 269 -6.05 19.20 0.22
N ASP A 270 -4.85 19.52 -0.25
CA ASP A 270 -4.61 20.35 -1.45
C ASP A 270 -3.84 19.53 -2.49
N ILE A 271 -4.60 18.77 -3.29
CA ILE A 271 -4.06 17.86 -4.30
C ILE A 271 -3.44 18.69 -5.44
N ASN A 272 -4.08 19.79 -5.84
CA ASN A 272 -3.57 20.71 -6.85
C ASN A 272 -2.16 21.20 -6.53
N ARG A 273 -1.87 21.58 -5.28
CA ARG A 273 -0.55 22.05 -4.87
C ARG A 273 0.50 20.94 -4.93
N ALA A 274 0.16 19.71 -4.51
CA ALA A 274 1.04 18.56 -4.63
C ALA A 274 1.37 18.23 -6.09
N VAL A 275 0.36 18.26 -6.98
CA VAL A 275 0.54 18.06 -8.42
C VAL A 275 1.36 19.19 -9.05
N ALA A 276 1.16 20.43 -8.63
CA ALA A 276 1.97 21.57 -9.08
C ALA A 276 3.45 21.40 -8.68
N TYR A 277 3.72 20.93 -7.47
CA TYR A 277 5.07 20.62 -7.01
C TYR A 277 5.70 19.49 -7.83
N ALA A 278 4.98 18.39 -8.06
CA ALA A 278 5.46 17.30 -8.91
C ALA A 278 5.82 17.81 -10.30
N GLN A 279 4.93 18.59 -10.93
CA GLN A 279 5.11 19.14 -12.28
C GLN A 279 6.43 19.95 -12.42
N GLN A 280 6.85 20.68 -11.39
CA GLN A 280 8.12 21.43 -11.39
C GLN A 280 9.37 20.52 -11.39
N HIS A 281 9.24 19.29 -10.90
CA HIS A 281 10.34 18.34 -10.77
C HIS A 281 10.40 17.32 -11.91
N ILE A 282 9.44 17.35 -12.84
CA ILE A 282 9.44 16.52 -14.05
C ILE A 282 10.47 17.06 -15.04
N ARG A 283 11.62 16.37 -15.14
CA ARG A 283 12.69 16.70 -16.10
C ARG A 283 12.53 16.00 -17.44
N ARG A 284 12.00 14.77 -17.43
CA ARG A 284 11.92 13.90 -18.62
C ARG A 284 10.52 13.26 -18.72
N PRO A 285 9.52 14.00 -19.21
CA PRO A 285 8.13 13.53 -19.24
C PRO A 285 7.94 12.10 -19.77
N ALA A 286 8.63 11.74 -20.86
CA ALA A 286 8.54 10.41 -21.48
C ALA A 286 9.10 9.24 -20.64
N ASP A 287 9.89 9.54 -19.62
CA ASP A 287 10.50 8.57 -18.71
C ASP A 287 9.98 8.71 -17.26
N THR A 288 8.99 9.57 -17.03
CA THR A 288 8.42 9.84 -15.71
C THR A 288 7.06 9.16 -15.53
N VAL A 289 6.91 8.48 -14.39
CA VAL A 289 5.64 7.98 -13.86
C VAL A 289 5.31 8.79 -12.61
N VAL A 290 4.12 9.38 -12.57
CA VAL A 290 3.57 10.04 -11.39
C VAL A 290 2.45 9.16 -10.86
N VAL A 291 2.56 8.73 -9.61
CA VAL A 291 1.51 7.98 -8.92
C VAL A 291 0.94 8.87 -7.83
N LEU A 292 -0.35 9.23 -7.96
CA LEU A 292 -1.10 9.96 -6.96
C LEU A 292 -1.88 8.99 -6.10
N ILE A 293 -1.66 8.99 -4.79
CA ILE A 293 -2.32 8.12 -3.81
C ILE A 293 -3.17 9.01 -2.91
N SER A 294 -4.47 9.09 -3.19
CA SER A 294 -5.43 9.98 -2.51
C SER A 294 -6.86 9.49 -2.74
N ASP A 295 -7.74 9.75 -1.78
CA ASP A 295 -9.19 9.52 -1.91
C ASP A 295 -9.89 10.57 -2.79
N LEU A 296 -9.12 11.50 -3.37
CA LEU A 296 -9.58 12.53 -4.31
C LEU A 296 -10.57 13.55 -3.74
N TYR A 297 -10.72 13.63 -2.41
CA TYR A 297 -11.45 14.75 -1.81
C TYR A 297 -10.59 16.03 -1.85
N GLU A 298 -10.70 16.77 -2.95
CA GLU A 298 -9.96 18.01 -3.18
C GLU A 298 -10.50 19.15 -2.30
N GLY A 299 -9.65 19.69 -1.43
CA GLY A 299 -9.90 20.94 -0.70
C GLY A 299 -9.39 22.19 -1.43
N GLY A 300 -8.61 22.01 -2.49
CA GLY A 300 -8.08 23.06 -3.36
C GLY A 300 -8.96 23.40 -4.57
N VAL A 301 -8.31 23.81 -5.68
CA VAL A 301 -8.99 24.24 -6.91
C VAL A 301 -9.00 23.11 -7.94
N GLU A 302 -10.09 22.34 -7.96
CA GLU A 302 -10.29 21.17 -8.85
C GLU A 302 -10.05 21.50 -10.35
N VAL A 303 -10.49 22.68 -10.80
CA VAL A 303 -10.32 23.12 -12.19
C VAL A 303 -8.84 23.24 -12.56
N GLU A 304 -8.00 23.72 -11.64
CA GLU A 304 -6.56 23.80 -11.86
C GLU A 304 -5.89 22.43 -11.82
N LEU A 305 -6.29 21.57 -10.87
CA LEU A 305 -5.82 20.19 -10.80
C LEU A 305 -6.01 19.49 -12.14
N ARG A 306 -7.23 19.54 -12.69
CA ARG A 306 -7.57 18.94 -13.98
C ARG A 306 -6.75 19.52 -15.14
N ARG A 307 -6.50 20.83 -15.14
CA ARG A 307 -5.65 21.47 -16.14
C ARG A 307 -4.22 20.94 -16.06
N ARG A 308 -3.64 20.83 -14.86
CA ARG A 308 -2.26 20.34 -14.65
C ARG A 308 -2.12 18.87 -15.03
N VAL A 309 -3.06 18.01 -14.64
CA VAL A 309 -3.06 16.59 -15.03
C VAL A 309 -3.11 16.46 -16.55
N ARG A 310 -3.98 17.22 -17.23
CA ARG A 310 -4.02 17.24 -18.70
C ARG A 310 -2.69 17.66 -19.32
N GLU A 311 -2.03 18.68 -18.77
CA GLU A 311 -0.73 19.15 -19.25
C GLU A 311 0.37 18.10 -19.05
N MET A 312 0.38 17.42 -17.89
CA MET A 312 1.33 16.33 -17.63
C MET A 312 1.13 15.18 -18.62
N VAL A 313 -0.10 14.70 -18.80
CA VAL A 313 -0.42 13.62 -19.73
C VAL A 313 -0.08 14.03 -21.17
N ALA A 314 -0.44 15.25 -21.59
CA ALA A 314 -0.11 15.78 -22.91
C ALA A 314 1.40 15.91 -23.16
N SER A 315 2.19 16.19 -22.11
CA SER A 315 3.66 16.21 -22.19
C SER A 315 4.28 14.80 -22.28
N GLY A 316 3.49 13.76 -22.06
CA GLY A 316 3.91 12.36 -22.13
C GLY A 316 4.23 11.73 -20.77
N VAL A 317 3.89 12.38 -19.65
CA VAL A 317 4.00 11.77 -18.32
C VAL A 317 2.96 10.67 -18.18
N MET A 318 3.33 9.52 -17.62
CA MET A 318 2.36 8.51 -17.21
C MET A 318 1.82 8.89 -15.83
N VAL A 319 0.56 9.29 -15.74
CA VAL A 319 -0.09 9.66 -14.47
C VAL A 319 -1.03 8.52 -14.09
N VAL A 320 -0.90 7.98 -12.88
CA VAL A 320 -1.77 6.94 -12.33
C VAL A 320 -2.34 7.44 -11.00
N VAL A 321 -3.62 7.24 -10.78
CA VAL A 321 -4.31 7.66 -9.55
C VAL A 321 -4.79 6.42 -8.80
N LEU A 322 -4.29 6.25 -7.59
CA LEU A 322 -4.66 5.18 -6.67
C LEU A 322 -5.56 5.75 -5.58
N LEU A 323 -6.82 5.31 -5.59
CA LEU A 323 -7.87 5.79 -4.69
C LEU A 323 -7.66 5.31 -3.25
N ALA A 324 -7.03 4.15 -3.11
CA ALA A 324 -6.48 3.63 -1.88
C ALA A 324 -5.45 2.56 -2.21
N LEU A 325 -4.49 2.43 -1.30
CA LEU A 325 -3.52 1.34 -1.26
C LEU A 325 -3.72 0.59 0.06
N SER A 326 -4.81 -0.17 0.16
CA SER A 326 -5.19 -0.89 1.37
C SER A 326 -5.73 -2.29 1.08
N ASP A 327 -5.66 -3.15 2.10
CA ASP A 327 -6.27 -4.48 2.09
C ASP A 327 -7.75 -4.44 2.55
N SER A 328 -8.19 -3.28 3.05
CA SER A 328 -9.53 -3.01 3.57
C SER A 328 -10.48 -2.63 2.42
N GLY A 329 -11.45 -3.50 2.12
CA GLY A 329 -12.35 -3.34 0.97
C GLY A 329 -13.30 -2.15 1.06
N LYS A 330 -13.49 -1.50 -0.11
CA LYS A 330 -14.26 -0.28 -0.43
C LYS A 330 -13.67 1.04 0.08
N PRO A 331 -12.73 1.64 -0.67
CA PRO A 331 -12.35 3.03 -0.43
C PRO A 331 -13.53 3.95 -0.65
N SER A 332 -13.70 4.91 0.27
CA SER A 332 -14.55 6.08 0.06
C SER A 332 -13.73 7.10 -0.73
N TYR A 333 -14.21 7.53 -1.89
CA TYR A 333 -13.50 8.46 -2.76
C TYR A 333 -14.46 9.31 -3.59
N ASP A 334 -13.96 10.41 -4.14
CA ASP A 334 -14.71 11.23 -5.09
C ASP A 334 -14.81 10.54 -6.47
N HIS A 335 -15.97 9.91 -6.72
CA HIS A 335 -16.25 9.23 -7.99
C HIS A 335 -16.29 10.18 -9.19
N GLU A 336 -16.72 11.43 -9.00
CA GLU A 336 -16.84 12.39 -10.10
C GLU A 336 -15.45 12.83 -10.53
N LEU A 337 -14.59 13.22 -9.58
CA LEU A 337 -13.22 13.61 -9.88
C LEU A 337 -12.41 12.44 -10.46
N ALA A 338 -12.59 11.22 -9.93
CA ALA A 338 -11.95 10.02 -10.46
C ALA A 338 -12.30 9.75 -11.94
N ALA A 339 -13.58 9.86 -12.30
CA ALA A 339 -14.04 9.68 -13.68
C ALA A 339 -13.49 10.78 -14.59
N GLN A 340 -13.46 12.02 -14.12
CA GLN A 340 -12.92 13.15 -14.88
C GLN A 340 -11.40 13.03 -15.10
N LEU A 341 -10.62 12.61 -14.10
CA LEU A 341 -9.19 12.37 -14.24
C LEU A 341 -8.90 11.19 -15.18
N SER A 342 -9.70 10.12 -15.07
CA SER A 342 -9.61 8.97 -15.99
C SER A 342 -9.86 9.38 -17.44
N ALA A 343 -10.86 10.24 -17.68
CA ALA A 343 -11.14 10.79 -19.02
C ALA A 343 -10.01 11.67 -19.57
N LEU A 344 -9.16 12.23 -18.70
CA LEU A 344 -7.98 13.01 -19.09
C LEU A 344 -6.74 12.15 -19.39
N GLY A 345 -6.86 10.82 -19.25
CA GLY A 345 -5.76 9.87 -19.47
C GLY A 345 -4.98 9.52 -18.20
N ALA A 346 -5.50 9.84 -17.02
CA ALA A 346 -4.95 9.43 -15.74
C ALA A 346 -5.86 8.36 -15.09
N PRO A 347 -5.66 7.06 -15.37
CA PRO A 347 -6.54 6.02 -14.87
C PRO A 347 -6.60 6.02 -13.35
N SER A 348 -7.83 6.02 -12.83
CA SER A 348 -8.14 6.11 -11.40
C SER A 348 -8.84 4.83 -10.92
N PHE A 349 -8.24 4.14 -9.95
CA PHE A 349 -8.80 2.90 -9.38
C PHE A 349 -8.20 2.58 -8.01
N ALA A 350 -8.83 1.65 -7.28
CA ALA A 350 -8.29 1.11 -6.04
C ALA A 350 -7.34 -0.06 -6.35
N CYS A 351 -6.19 -0.12 -5.68
CA CYS A 351 -5.19 -1.17 -5.88
C CYS A 351 -4.84 -1.79 -4.53
N THR A 352 -4.79 -3.13 -4.48
CA THR A 352 -4.22 -3.80 -3.31
C THR A 352 -2.69 -3.66 -3.33
N PRO A 353 -2.03 -3.64 -2.17
CA PRO A 353 -0.56 -3.63 -2.06
C PRO A 353 0.12 -4.73 -2.89
N ASP A 354 -0.45 -5.93 -2.94
CA ASP A 354 0.08 -7.05 -3.72
C ASP A 354 0.12 -6.79 -5.24
N ALA A 355 -0.81 -6.00 -5.76
CA ALA A 355 -0.94 -5.70 -7.19
C ALA A 355 -0.13 -4.46 -7.61
N PHE A 356 0.29 -3.63 -6.66
CA PHE A 356 1.06 -2.42 -6.93
C PHE A 356 2.39 -2.65 -7.70
N PRO A 357 3.18 -3.70 -7.41
CA PRO A 357 4.35 -4.06 -8.22
C PRO A 357 4.07 -4.24 -9.72
N ASP A 358 2.98 -4.93 -10.05
CA ASP A 358 2.61 -5.27 -11.42
C ASP A 358 2.04 -4.04 -12.14
N LEU A 359 1.29 -3.20 -11.42
CA LEU A 359 0.84 -1.88 -11.86
C LEU A 359 2.03 -1.00 -12.25
N LEU A 360 3.01 -0.86 -11.35
CA LEU A 360 4.15 0.01 -11.58
C LEU A 360 4.99 -0.51 -12.76
N ALA A 361 5.16 -1.84 -12.88
CA ALA A 361 5.81 -2.44 -14.03
C ALA A 361 5.09 -2.11 -15.35
N THR A 362 3.75 -2.19 -15.38
CA THR A 362 2.92 -1.85 -16.55
C THR A 362 3.06 -0.37 -16.90
N ALA A 363 3.00 0.51 -15.91
CA ALA A 363 3.21 1.95 -16.09
C ALA A 363 4.62 2.28 -16.61
N LEU A 364 5.65 1.64 -16.07
CA LEU A 364 7.05 1.79 -16.52
C LEU A 364 7.28 1.24 -17.94
N ARG A 365 6.54 0.21 -18.36
CA ARG A 365 6.52 -0.29 -19.75
C ARG A 365 5.72 0.61 -20.69
N ARG A 366 4.91 1.54 -20.15
CA ARG A 366 3.96 2.39 -20.88
C ARG A 366 2.92 1.56 -21.64
N GLU A 367 2.53 0.44 -21.04
CA GLU A 367 1.39 -0.35 -21.46
C GLU A 367 0.09 0.31 -20.95
N ASP A 368 -1.05 -0.17 -21.44
CA ASP A 368 -2.36 0.36 -21.03
C ASP A 368 -2.70 -0.07 -19.60
N VAL A 369 -2.49 0.85 -18.65
CA VAL A 369 -2.75 0.64 -17.22
C VAL A 369 -4.24 0.48 -16.94
N ALA A 370 -5.12 1.15 -17.72
CA ALA A 370 -6.56 1.01 -17.55
C ALA A 370 -7.03 -0.39 -17.97
N ALA A 371 -6.53 -0.89 -19.10
CA ALA A 371 -6.81 -2.26 -19.55
C ALA A 371 -6.27 -3.32 -18.58
N TRP A 372 -5.09 -3.09 -17.99
CA TRP A 372 -4.55 -3.96 -16.95
C TRP A 372 -5.45 -3.99 -15.70
N ALA A 373 -5.89 -2.82 -15.22
CA ALA A 373 -6.76 -2.72 -14.06
C ALA A 373 -8.11 -3.44 -14.28
N GLU A 374 -8.71 -3.31 -15.47
CA GLU A 374 -9.93 -4.05 -15.82
C GLU A 374 -9.71 -5.58 -15.83
N GLN A 375 -8.54 -6.05 -16.27
CA GLN A 375 -8.19 -7.49 -16.28
C GLN A 375 -8.02 -8.07 -14.88
N GLU A 376 -7.46 -7.29 -13.95
CA GLU A 376 -7.31 -7.65 -12.54
C GLU A 376 -8.63 -7.49 -11.75
N GLY A 377 -9.72 -7.10 -12.41
CA GLY A 377 -11.04 -6.92 -11.78
C GLY A 377 -11.15 -5.66 -10.93
N MET A 378 -10.25 -4.69 -11.11
CA MET A 378 -10.31 -3.39 -10.44
C MET A 378 -11.28 -2.48 -11.18
N ALA A 379 -12.21 -1.87 -10.44
CA ALA A 379 -13.14 -0.90 -11.00
C ALA A 379 -12.38 0.40 -11.33
N VAL A 380 -12.09 0.59 -12.62
CA VAL A 380 -11.56 1.85 -13.15
C VAL A 380 -12.72 2.84 -13.23
N GLY A 381 -12.54 4.04 -12.68
CA GLY A 381 -13.57 5.09 -12.55
C GLY A 381 -14.38 5.30 -13.84
N LYS A 382 -15.52 4.62 -13.93
CA LYS A 382 -16.53 4.68 -14.97
C LYS A 382 -17.85 5.13 -14.37
#